data_AF-A0AAV2Z537-F1
#
_entry.id   AF-A0AAV2Z537-F1
#
_cell.length_a   1.000
_cell.length_b   1.000
_cell.length_c   1.000
_cell.angle_alpha   90.00
_cell.angle_beta   90.00
_cell.angle_gamma   90.00
#
_symmetry.space_group_name_H-M   'P 1'
#
loop_
_entity.id
_entity.type
_entity.pdbx_description
1 polymer ?
#
loop_
_entity_poly.entity_id
_entity_poly.type
_entity_poly.pdbx_seq_one_letter_code
_entity_poly.pdbx_strand_id
1 'polypeptide(L)'
;MSEVRVCVEWEFGRLLRYWAFCDFRKNQNLNLQAIGKQYAVSALFSNVQGCMHGKQTATFFGLEPPSVEEYLNDKHARQQNA
;
A
#
# COMPACT_ATOMS: atom_id res chain seq x y z
N MET A 1 -15.84 4.10 15.46
CA MET A 1 -14.74 4.15 14.47
C MET A 1 -15.14 3.24 13.33
N SER A 2 -15.08 3.70 12.07
CA SER A 2 -15.52 2.88 10.93
C SER A 2 -14.49 1.80 10.62
N GLU A 3 -14.93 0.57 10.35
CA GLU A 3 -14.08 -0.57 10.01
C GLU A 3 -13.11 -0.27 8.86
N VAL A 4 -13.56 0.49 7.87
CA VAL A 4 -12.75 0.92 6.72
C VAL A 4 -11.62 1.86 7.16
N ARG A 5 -11.87 2.77 8.11
CA ARG A 5 -10.83 3.67 8.63
C ARG A 5 -9.77 2.91 9.43
N VAL A 6 -10.19 1.94 10.23
CA VAL A 6 -9.28 1.07 10.99
C VAL A 6 -8.35 0.31 10.03
N CYS A 7 -8.87 -0.23 8.94
CA CYS A 7 -8.08 -0.95 7.95
C CYS A 7 -7.06 -0.04 7.25
N VAL A 8 -7.43 1.20 6.95
CA VAL A 8 -6.48 2.19 6.39
C VAL A 8 -5.35 2.48 7.37
N GLU A 9 -5.65 2.67 8.66
CA GLU A 9 -4.63 2.88 9.69
C GLU A 9 -3.67 1.70 9.84
N TRP A 10 -4.18 0.46 9.74
CA TRP A 10 -3.34 -0.74 9.71
C TRP A 10 -2.38 -0.76 8.53
N GLU A 11 -2.86 -0.42 7.33
CA GLU A 11 -1.99 -0.37 6.14
C GLU A 11 -0.94 0.75 6.25
N PHE A 12 -1.31 1.92 6.79
CA PHE A 12 -0.33 2.98 7.09
C PHE A 12 0.74 2.50 8.07
N GLY A 13 0.35 1.91 9.20
CA GLY A 13 1.30 1.38 10.19
C GLY A 13 2.21 0.31 9.59
N ARG A 14 1.66 -0.56 8.74
CA ARG A 14 2.43 -1.59 8.04
C ARG A 14 3.43 -0.98 7.05
N LEU A 15 3.02 0.02 6.26
CA LEU A 15 3.88 0.68 5.28
C LEU A 15 5.08 1.33 5.98
N LEU A 16 4.85 2.06 7.07
CA LEU A 16 5.95 2.68 7.83
C LEU A 16 6.87 1.64 8.49
N ARG A 17 6.33 0.47 8.87
CA ARG A 17 7.14 -0.64 9.42
C ARG A 17 8.08 -1.26 8.40
N TYR A 18 7.64 -1.45 7.15
CA TYR A 18 8.47 -2.02 6.09
C TYR A 18 9.37 -0.97 5.42
N TRP A 19 8.91 0.28 5.34
CA TRP A 19 9.55 1.35 4.59
C TRP A 19 9.85 2.56 5.48
N ALA A 20 10.77 2.39 6.42
CA ALA A 20 11.12 3.41 7.42
C ALA A 20 11.55 4.76 6.82
N PHE A 21 12.03 4.80 5.57
CA PHE A 21 12.36 6.05 4.89
C PHE A 21 11.14 6.95 4.64
N CYS A 22 9.92 6.39 4.59
CA CYS A 22 8.68 7.16 4.43
C CYS A 22 8.35 7.98 5.69
N ASP A 23 8.80 7.57 6.88
CA ASP A 23 8.63 8.32 8.14
C ASP A 23 9.90 9.05 8.58
N PHE A 24 10.96 9.01 7.77
CA PHE A 24 12.25 9.57 8.18
C PHE A 24 12.29 11.09 7.98
N ARG A 25 11.68 11.82 8.92
CA ARG A 25 11.51 13.29 8.87
C ARG A 25 12.81 14.07 8.66
N LYS A 26 13.95 13.59 9.18
CA LYS A 26 15.24 14.27 9.02
C LYS A 26 15.74 14.26 7.57
N ASN A 27 15.27 13.33 6.74
CA ASN A 27 15.63 13.22 5.33
C ASN A 27 14.49 13.68 4.40
N GLN A 28 13.23 13.49 4.81
CA GLN A 28 12.04 13.86 4.05
C GLN A 28 11.82 15.38 4.07
N ASN A 29 12.59 16.09 3.25
CA ASN A 29 12.44 17.52 3.05
C ASN A 29 11.51 17.81 1.87
N LEU A 30 10.51 18.67 2.09
CA LEU A 30 9.60 19.15 1.05
C LEU A 30 10.41 19.79 -0.08
N ASN A 31 10.01 19.53 -1.34
CA ASN A 31 10.66 19.99 -2.57
C ASN A 31 12.10 19.51 -2.82
N LEU A 32 12.70 18.75 -1.90
CA LEU A 32 14.04 18.19 -2.05
C LEU A 32 14.02 16.69 -2.29
N GLN A 33 13.10 15.98 -1.63
CA GLN A 33 12.88 14.55 -1.83
C GLN A 33 11.58 14.30 -2.58
N ALA A 34 11.55 13.22 -3.36
CA ALA A 34 10.36 12.77 -4.06
C ALA A 34 9.41 12.00 -3.13
N ILE A 35 9.00 12.63 -2.02
CA ILE A 35 8.21 12.04 -0.92
C ILE A 35 6.98 11.30 -1.46
N GLY A 36 6.21 11.95 -2.35
CA GLY A 36 5.02 11.34 -2.95
C GLY A 36 5.33 10.11 -3.80
N LYS A 37 6.43 10.11 -4.57
CA LYS A 37 6.85 8.96 -5.37
C LYS A 37 7.35 7.82 -4.49
N GLN A 38 8.13 8.15 -3.45
CA GLN A 38 8.61 7.20 -2.47
C GLN A 38 7.45 6.48 -1.77
N TYR A 39 6.45 7.23 -1.31
CA TYR A 39 5.26 6.64 -0.70
C TYR A 39 4.47 5.77 -1.70
N ALA A 40 4.25 6.25 -2.93
CA ALA A 40 3.52 5.50 -3.95
C ALA A 40 4.20 4.16 -4.30
N VAL A 41 5.52 4.16 -4.47
CA VAL A 41 6.30 2.96 -4.74
C VAL A 41 6.31 2.01 -3.54
N SER A 42 6.46 2.53 -2.31
CA SER A 42 6.35 1.74 -1.09
C SER A 42 4.98 1.07 -0.94
N ALA A 43 3.90 1.80 -1.22
CA ALA A 43 2.54 1.26 -1.19
C ALA A 43 2.35 0.15 -2.24
N LEU A 44 2.87 0.34 -3.46
CA LEU A 44 2.84 -0.68 -4.50
C LEU A 44 3.54 -1.97 -4.05
N PHE A 45 4.77 -1.87 -3.53
CA PHE A 45 5.49 -3.04 -3.05
C PHE A 45 4.84 -3.68 -1.83
N SER A 46 4.27 -2.90 -0.91
CA SER A 46 3.50 -3.43 0.23
C SER A 46 2.25 -4.20 -0.21
N ASN A 47 1.60 -3.77 -1.29
CA ASN A 47 0.48 -4.50 -1.88
C ASN A 47 0.92 -5.81 -2.53
N VAL A 48 2.01 -5.79 -3.31
CA VAL A 48 2.62 -7.00 -3.88
C VAL A 48 3.03 -7.98 -2.79
N GLN A 49 3.67 -7.50 -1.71
CA GLN A 49 4.02 -8.33 -0.56
C GLN A 49 2.79 -8.93 0.13
N GLY A 50 1.70 -8.18 0.21
CA GLY A 50 0.41 -8.65 0.72
C GLY A 50 -0.26 -9.71 -0.15
N CYS A 51 -0.07 -9.67 -1.47
CA CYS A 51 -0.52 -10.72 -2.37
C CYS A 51 0.23 -12.04 -2.09
N MET A 52 1.53 -11.97 -1.80
CA MET A 52 2.37 -13.16 -1.56
C MET A 52 2.21 -13.78 -0.16
N HIS A 53 2.07 -12.95 0.88
CA HIS A 53 2.11 -13.42 2.28
C HIS A 53 0.78 -13.24 3.02
N GLY A 54 -0.25 -12.70 2.33
CA GLY A 54 -1.50 -12.29 2.94
C GLY A 54 -1.41 -10.94 3.68
N LYS A 55 -2.58 -10.43 4.06
CA LYS A 55 -2.73 -9.21 4.87
C LYS A 55 -3.75 -9.44 5.98
N GLN A 56 -3.51 -8.85 7.15
CA GLN A 56 -4.51 -8.79 8.23
C GLN A 56 -5.83 -8.20 7.72
N THR A 57 -5.77 -7.18 6.86
CA THR A 57 -6.93 -6.56 6.22
C THR A 57 -7.75 -7.56 5.38
N ALA A 58 -7.07 -8.43 4.63
CA ALA A 58 -7.72 -9.47 3.83
C ALA A 58 -8.44 -10.49 4.72
N THR A 59 -7.78 -10.94 5.79
CA THR A 59 -8.38 -11.82 6.81
C THR A 59 -9.57 -11.17 7.51
N PHE A 60 -9.47 -9.89 7.86
CA PHE A 60 -10.53 -9.14 8.54
C PHE A 60 -11.81 -9.05 7.70
N PHE A 61 -11.68 -8.83 6.39
CA PHE A 61 -12.82 -8.77 5.46
C PHE A 61 -13.20 -10.13 4.87
N GLY A 62 -12.51 -11.22 5.22
CA GLY A 62 -12.75 -12.54 4.63
C GLY A 62 -12.51 -12.60 3.12
N LEU A 63 -11.59 -11.77 2.61
CA LEU A 63 -11.24 -11.71 1.19
C LEU A 63 -9.96 -12.49 0.93
N GLU A 64 -9.95 -13.27 -0.15
CA GLU A 64 -8.75 -13.93 -0.62
C GLU A 64 -7.89 -12.93 -1.40
N PRO A 65 -6.57 -12.82 -1.10
CA PRO A 65 -5.70 -11.90 -1.83
C PRO A 65 -5.56 -12.33 -3.29
N PRO A 66 -5.54 -11.38 -4.24
CA PRO A 66 -5.29 -11.69 -5.64
C PRO A 66 -3.87 -12.21 -5.83
N SER A 67 -3.62 -12.89 -6.95
CA SER A 67 -2.25 -13.23 -7.33
C SER A 67 -1.44 -11.96 -7.64
N VAL A 68 -0.12 -12.03 -7.51
CA VAL A 68 0.76 -10.89 -7.88
C VAL A 68 0.58 -10.52 -9.35
N GLU A 69 0.41 -11.52 -10.23
CA GLU A 69 0.19 -11.30 -11.65
C GLU A 69 -1.13 -10.56 -11.90
N GLU A 70 -2.21 -10.98 -11.27
CA GLU A 70 -3.51 -10.34 -11.34
C GLU A 70 -3.46 -8.89 -10.83
N TYR A 71 -2.80 -8.67 -9.69
CA TYR A 71 -2.66 -7.33 -9.11
C TYR A 71 -1.85 -6.37 -10.00
N LEU A 72 -0.79 -6.84 -10.66
CA LEU A 72 0.06 -6.01 -11.53
C LEU A 72 -0.53 -5.84 -12.94
N ASN A 73 -1.26 -6.83 -13.43
CA ASN A 73 -1.85 -6.82 -14.77
C ASN A 73 -3.27 -6.26 -14.80
N ASP A 74 -3.84 -5.89 -13.66
CA ASP A 74 -5.22 -5.45 -13.57
C ASP A 74 -5.55 -4.41 -14.65
N LYS A 75 -6.46 -4.80 -15.54
CA LYS A 75 -6.94 -4.00 -16.67
C LYS A 75 -8.12 -3.12 -16.27
N HIS A 76 -8.76 -3.39 -15.13
CA HIS A 76 -9.95 -2.65 -14.68
C HIS A 76 -9.62 -1.20 -14.32
N ALA A 77 -8.44 -0.93 -13.73
CA ALA A 77 -7.98 0.45 -13.45
C ALA A 77 -7.75 1.31 -14.71
N ARG A 78 -7.52 0.67 -15.88
CA ARG A 78 -7.27 1.38 -17.15
C ARG A 78 -8.56 1.74 -17.90
N GLN A 79 -9.67 1.03 -17.67
CA GLN A 79 -10.95 1.27 -18.36
C GLN A 79 -11.83 2.34 -17.70
N GLN A 80 -11.63 2.64 -16.42
CA GLN A 80 -12.42 3.67 -15.71
C GLN A 80 -11.91 5.10 -15.93
N ASN A 81 -10.77 5.28 -16.61
CA ASN A 81 -10.14 6.58 -16.89
C ASN A 81 -10.11 6.91 -18.39
N ALA A 82 -10.94 6.26 -19.20
CA ALA A 82 -11.11 6.50 -20.64
C ALA A 82 -12.52 7.00 -20.95
#